data_AF-A0A4R2S4E0-F1
#
_entry.id   AF-A0A4R2S4E0-F1
#
_cell.length_a   1.000
_cell.length_b   1.000
_cell.length_c   1.000
_cell.angle_alpha   90.00
_cell.angle_beta   90.00
_cell.angle_gamma   90.00
#
_symmetry.space_group_name_H-M   'P 1'
#
loop_
_entity.id
_entity.type
_entity.pdbx_description
1 polymer ?
#
loop_
_entity_poly.entity_id
_entity_poly.type
_entity_poly.pdbx_seq_one_letter_code
_entity_poly.pdbx_strand_id
1 'polypeptide(L)'
;MAGKRILLIEPGYKNKYPPLGLMKIAQYHGPNGKNDHVTFVKGEDPSVLSQAWDRIYVTTLFSFEYPKISTSIDYALKVANGQADKVFVGGIAASLMHERFVEERRWQGVRFIKGLLTGPPAKALQLDDFSEELYSDDYSNTAIEDLVPDYSILSQIDYEYPVRDAYFAYTSRGCIRKCHFCGVPKLEGMQRDVESLTAIVRSIDEMYGPKKDLILMDNNVVASPRFKDIIAEIRDLGFTPGAKLTRPGSRVAVQRRVDFNQGVDARILCKDPMYLRELATICLKPLRIAFDHLGVRKPYEQAVRYAHEHGLTELSNYMLYNFHDDPADLFERMRLNVTLNEELNIRVWSFPMRYQPTNRPDRGHIGDKWSRFELRSMQIILQATHGVVSGEPTFFRRAFGDTVAEYETILMMPHDMIFNRDWYDKLDGRGEYDQYLAEAKRLSPERRHELKTLLSSCDPRHYHTLPGLTDDEGIRSILQFYMPRPKDELMSIWRKQAEWSAVAHALNVPEDERVEDAGLDAEEEPIITIAEPARARKAA
;
A
#
# COMPACT_ATOMS: atom_id res chain seq x y z
N MET A 1 -9.20 -19.03 33.76
CA MET A 1 -7.86 -19.62 33.59
C MET A 1 -6.94 -18.55 33.02
N ALA A 2 -5.84 -18.22 33.70
CA ALA A 2 -4.81 -17.29 33.26
C ALA A 2 -3.53 -18.05 32.92
N GLY A 3 -2.61 -17.43 32.17
CA GLY A 3 -1.28 -17.98 31.86
C GLY A 3 -1.24 -18.92 30.66
N LYS A 4 -2.18 -18.82 29.71
CA LYS A 4 -2.08 -19.54 28.43
C LYS A 4 -0.97 -18.94 27.56
N ARG A 5 -0.39 -19.74 26.68
CA ARG A 5 0.66 -19.32 25.75
C ARG A 5 0.04 -19.01 24.41
N ILE A 6 0.08 -17.73 24.04
CA ILE A 6 -0.56 -17.20 22.84
C ILE A 6 0.53 -16.68 21.91
N LEU A 7 0.57 -17.22 20.68
CA LEU A 7 1.49 -16.77 19.65
C LEU A 7 0.76 -15.89 18.64
N LEU A 8 1.34 -14.75 18.32
CA LEU A 8 0.90 -13.83 17.28
C LEU A 8 1.96 -13.80 16.17
N ILE A 9 1.56 -14.04 14.94
CA ILE A 9 2.44 -14.10 13.77
C ILE A 9 1.99 -13.05 12.76
N GLU A 10 2.84 -12.08 12.50
CA GLU A 10 2.75 -11.27 11.28
C GLU A 10 3.67 -11.86 10.22
N PRO A 11 3.22 -12.11 8.99
CA PRO A 11 4.12 -12.52 7.92
C PRO A 11 5.25 -11.50 7.67
N GLY A 12 6.32 -11.94 7.00
CA GLY A 12 7.52 -11.15 6.69
C GLY A 12 7.30 -10.01 5.66
N TYR A 13 6.28 -9.19 5.87
CA TYR A 13 5.99 -8.00 5.09
C TYR A 13 7.00 -6.89 5.39
N LYS A 14 7.23 -6.03 4.40
CA LYS A 14 7.87 -4.72 4.59
C LYS A 14 6.73 -3.70 4.62
N ASN A 15 6.22 -3.38 5.80
CA ASN A 15 5.03 -2.56 5.98
C ASN A 15 5.27 -1.47 7.00
N LYS A 16 4.63 -0.31 6.81
CA LYS A 16 4.91 0.85 7.64
C LYS A 16 4.08 0.86 8.91
N TYR A 17 2.85 0.33 8.86
CA TYR A 17 1.94 0.23 10.00
C TYR A 17 2.16 -1.05 10.81
N PRO A 18 2.13 -0.99 12.16
CA PRO A 18 2.09 -2.19 12.99
C PRO A 18 0.76 -2.96 12.79
N PRO A 19 0.72 -4.27 13.08
CA PRO A 19 -0.45 -5.11 12.84
C PRO A 19 -1.53 -4.87 13.90
N LEU A 20 -2.35 -3.82 13.69
CA LEU A 20 -3.32 -3.34 14.67
C LEU A 20 -4.32 -4.41 15.16
N GLY A 21 -4.71 -5.33 14.29
CA GLY A 21 -5.55 -6.48 14.67
C GLY A 21 -4.86 -7.40 15.69
N LEU A 22 -3.57 -7.69 15.49
CA LEU A 22 -2.78 -8.48 16.45
C LEU A 22 -2.52 -7.71 17.75
N MET A 23 -2.32 -6.40 17.69
CA MET A 23 -2.19 -5.57 18.90
C MET A 23 -3.46 -5.61 19.77
N LYS A 24 -4.65 -5.66 19.16
CA LYS A 24 -5.91 -5.79 19.90
C LYS A 24 -6.14 -7.21 20.44
N ILE A 25 -5.74 -8.24 19.69
CA ILE A 25 -5.73 -9.63 20.19
C ILE A 25 -4.73 -9.76 21.36
N ALA A 26 -3.58 -9.09 21.28
CA ALA A 26 -2.61 -9.03 22.37
C ALA A 26 -3.21 -8.36 23.61
N GLN A 27 -3.96 -7.26 23.48
CA GLN A 27 -4.67 -6.66 24.62
C GLN A 27 -5.70 -7.62 25.22
N TYR A 28 -6.48 -8.31 24.39
CA TYR A 28 -7.48 -9.28 24.84
C TYR A 28 -6.85 -10.40 25.68
N HIS A 29 -5.72 -10.94 25.23
CA HIS A 29 -5.01 -12.00 25.95
C HIS A 29 -4.14 -11.49 27.09
N GLY A 30 -3.57 -10.30 26.97
CA GLY A 30 -2.51 -9.78 27.82
C GLY A 30 -2.94 -9.44 29.26
N PRO A 31 -2.06 -8.73 30.01
CA PRO A 31 -2.25 -8.49 31.45
C PRO A 31 -3.55 -7.77 31.82
N ASN A 32 -4.08 -6.94 30.92
CA ASN A 32 -5.31 -6.17 31.12
C ASN A 32 -6.58 -6.89 30.59
N GLY A 33 -6.43 -8.12 30.09
CA GLY A 33 -7.51 -8.95 29.57
C GLY A 33 -7.54 -10.32 30.28
N LYS A 34 -7.19 -11.39 29.56
CA LYS A 34 -7.16 -12.76 30.09
C LYS A 34 -5.96 -13.10 30.98
N ASN A 35 -4.96 -12.22 31.01
CA ASN A 35 -3.71 -12.42 31.75
C ASN A 35 -2.94 -13.68 31.29
N ASP A 36 -2.84 -13.83 29.97
CA ASP A 36 -2.06 -14.84 29.25
C ASP A 36 -0.66 -14.32 28.88
N HIS A 37 0.21 -15.25 28.48
CA HIS A 37 1.54 -14.98 27.96
C HIS A 37 1.49 -14.80 26.43
N VAL A 38 1.55 -13.55 26.00
CA VAL A 38 1.54 -13.18 24.58
C VAL A 38 2.97 -13.07 24.05
N THR A 39 3.27 -13.80 22.98
CA THR A 39 4.49 -13.68 22.19
C THR A 39 4.15 -13.26 20.77
N PHE A 40 4.85 -12.26 20.26
CA PHE A 40 4.69 -11.74 18.90
C PHE A 40 5.96 -11.93 18.10
N VAL A 41 5.82 -12.49 16.90
CA VAL A 41 6.91 -12.64 15.93
C VAL A 41 6.50 -12.09 14.56
N LYS A 42 7.51 -11.64 13.82
CA LYS A 42 7.37 -11.21 12.43
C LYS A 42 8.19 -12.11 11.53
N GLY A 43 7.53 -12.75 10.56
CA GLY A 43 8.10 -13.81 9.73
C GLY A 43 8.28 -15.13 10.47
N GLU A 44 9.05 -16.03 9.86
CA GLU A 44 9.26 -17.40 10.32
C GLU A 44 10.38 -17.49 11.37
N ASP A 45 10.20 -16.87 12.55
CA ASP A 45 11.19 -16.85 13.64
C ASP A 45 11.29 -18.21 14.36
N PRO A 46 12.42 -18.96 14.27
CA PRO A 46 12.58 -20.27 14.88
C PRO A 46 12.50 -20.29 16.42
N SER A 47 12.62 -19.14 17.10
CA SER A 47 12.62 -19.05 18.56
C SER A 47 11.36 -19.66 19.19
N VAL A 48 10.23 -19.60 18.49
CA VAL A 48 8.92 -20.09 18.96
C VAL A 48 8.69 -21.60 18.76
N LEU A 49 9.60 -22.30 18.07
CA LEU A 49 9.49 -23.76 17.84
C LEU A 49 9.71 -24.60 19.10
N SER A 50 10.40 -24.05 20.10
CA SER A 50 10.74 -24.76 21.34
C SER A 50 9.62 -24.74 22.39
N GLN A 51 8.48 -24.15 22.06
CA GLN A 51 7.38 -23.91 22.99
C GLN A 51 6.09 -24.53 22.50
N ALA A 52 5.31 -25.11 23.42
CA ALA A 52 3.94 -25.48 23.15
C ALA A 52 3.03 -24.25 23.26
N TRP A 53 2.15 -24.08 22.29
CA TRP A 53 1.20 -22.97 22.21
C TRP A 53 -0.23 -23.47 22.45
N ASP A 54 -0.99 -22.69 23.22
CA ASP A 54 -2.41 -22.93 23.44
C ASP A 54 -3.24 -22.38 22.27
N ARG A 55 -2.80 -21.27 21.65
CA ARG A 55 -3.41 -20.69 20.45
C ARG A 55 -2.40 -19.90 19.63
N ILE A 56 -2.56 -19.92 18.32
CA ILE A 56 -1.73 -19.18 17.36
C ILE A 56 -2.63 -18.33 16.47
N TYR A 57 -2.31 -17.05 16.33
CA TYR A 57 -3.00 -16.11 15.45
C TYR A 57 -2.06 -15.64 14.34
N VAL A 58 -2.47 -15.76 13.09
CA VAL A 58 -1.76 -15.25 11.91
C VAL A 58 -2.59 -14.13 11.29
N THR A 59 -1.99 -12.95 11.09
CA THR A 59 -2.63 -11.86 10.37
C THR A 59 -2.30 -11.89 8.88
N THR A 60 -3.20 -11.35 8.06
CA THR A 60 -3.05 -11.26 6.62
C THR A 60 -3.29 -9.83 6.15
N LEU A 61 -2.44 -9.34 5.25
CA LEU A 61 -2.52 -8.00 4.70
C LEU A 61 -3.11 -8.06 3.28
N PHE A 62 -2.36 -7.74 2.24
CA PHE A 62 -2.91 -7.68 0.88
C PHE A 62 -3.06 -9.05 0.24
N SER A 63 -4.10 -9.20 -0.59
CA SER A 63 -4.39 -10.46 -1.28
C SER A 63 -3.25 -10.96 -2.17
N PHE A 64 -2.54 -10.05 -2.84
CA PHE A 64 -1.39 -10.41 -3.68
C PHE A 64 -0.13 -10.82 -2.90
N GLU A 65 -0.15 -10.73 -1.56
CA GLU A 65 0.89 -11.28 -0.70
C GLU A 65 0.61 -12.74 -0.31
N TYR A 66 -0.35 -13.39 -0.99
CA TYR A 66 -0.73 -14.78 -0.77
C TYR A 66 0.45 -15.75 -0.67
N PRO A 67 1.54 -15.64 -1.45
CA PRO A 67 2.71 -16.51 -1.27
C PRO A 67 3.35 -16.37 0.11
N LYS A 68 3.58 -15.14 0.59
CA LYS A 68 4.14 -14.88 1.93
C LYS A 68 3.18 -15.33 3.03
N ILE A 69 1.89 -15.03 2.88
CA ILE A 69 0.84 -15.50 3.79
C ILE A 69 0.87 -17.03 3.89
N SER A 70 0.95 -17.70 2.75
CA SER A 70 0.98 -19.16 2.69
C SER A 70 2.16 -19.74 3.47
N THR A 71 3.36 -19.18 3.27
CA THR A 71 4.56 -19.58 4.04
C THR A 71 4.35 -19.42 5.53
N SER A 72 3.75 -18.32 5.98
CA SER A 72 3.52 -18.10 7.41
C SER A 72 2.41 -18.97 8.00
N ILE A 73 1.37 -19.36 7.24
CA ILE A 73 0.37 -20.34 7.70
C ILE A 73 1.00 -21.73 7.81
N ASP A 74 1.78 -22.15 6.82
CA ASP A 74 2.51 -23.42 6.85
C ASP A 74 3.49 -23.45 8.05
N TYR A 75 4.13 -22.30 8.33
CA TYR A 75 4.96 -22.13 9.51
C TYR A 75 4.16 -22.23 10.82
N ALA A 76 3.01 -21.59 10.92
CA ALA A 76 2.14 -21.67 12.09
C ALA A 76 1.70 -23.11 12.39
N LEU A 77 1.36 -23.89 11.35
CA LEU A 77 1.04 -25.31 11.49
C LEU A 77 2.22 -26.14 11.99
N LYS A 78 3.44 -25.84 11.52
CA LYS A 78 4.66 -26.44 12.03
C LYS A 78 4.88 -26.10 13.51
N VAL A 79 4.70 -24.84 13.90
CA VAL A 79 4.82 -24.38 15.30
C VAL A 79 3.75 -25.02 16.19
N ALA A 80 2.54 -25.25 15.66
CA ALA A 80 1.46 -25.98 16.35
C ALA A 80 1.69 -27.50 16.45
N ASN A 81 2.79 -28.02 15.91
CA ASN A 81 3.06 -29.46 15.78
C ASN A 81 1.89 -30.21 15.09
N GLY A 82 1.33 -29.58 14.04
CA GLY A 82 0.21 -30.14 13.27
C GLY A 82 -1.19 -29.98 13.88
N GLN A 83 -1.33 -29.38 15.07
CA GLN A 83 -2.64 -29.09 15.69
C GLN A 83 -3.30 -27.88 15.02
N ALA A 84 -3.90 -28.11 13.86
CA ALA A 84 -4.48 -27.05 13.02
C ALA A 84 -5.63 -26.30 13.71
N ASP A 85 -6.37 -26.95 14.62
CA ASP A 85 -7.45 -26.37 15.42
C ASP A 85 -6.99 -25.22 16.33
N LYS A 86 -5.68 -25.13 16.62
CA LYS A 86 -5.08 -24.04 17.40
C LYS A 86 -4.72 -22.82 16.55
N VAL A 87 -4.77 -22.92 15.22
CA VAL A 87 -4.31 -21.89 14.31
C VAL A 87 -5.51 -21.08 13.79
N PHE A 88 -5.46 -19.78 14.04
CA PHE A 88 -6.48 -18.81 13.64
C PHE A 88 -5.85 -17.87 12.63
N VAL A 89 -6.45 -17.71 11.45
CA VAL A 89 -5.93 -16.83 10.40
C VAL A 89 -6.99 -15.79 10.08
N GLY A 90 -6.64 -14.52 10.18
CA GLY A 90 -7.56 -13.40 9.94
C GLY A 90 -6.89 -12.24 9.21
N GLY A 91 -7.62 -11.16 8.98
CA GLY A 91 -7.13 -9.97 8.29
C GLY A 91 -7.70 -9.79 6.89
N ILE A 92 -7.10 -8.88 6.13
CA ILE A 92 -7.66 -8.34 4.88
C ILE A 92 -7.75 -9.43 3.81
N ALA A 93 -6.65 -10.11 3.49
CA ALA A 93 -6.63 -11.16 2.47
C ALA A 93 -7.50 -12.37 2.85
N ALA A 94 -7.40 -12.84 4.10
CA ALA A 94 -8.22 -13.97 4.60
C ALA A 94 -9.73 -13.69 4.53
N SER A 95 -10.11 -12.41 4.57
CA SER A 95 -11.51 -11.98 4.45
C SER A 95 -11.96 -11.78 3.00
N LEU A 96 -11.11 -11.19 2.17
CA LEU A 96 -11.43 -10.88 0.76
C LEU A 96 -11.30 -12.08 -0.18
N MET A 97 -10.48 -13.07 0.18
CA MET A 97 -10.28 -14.34 -0.53
C MET A 97 -10.69 -15.54 0.32
N HIS A 98 -11.68 -15.38 1.20
CA HIS A 98 -12.01 -16.36 2.24
C HIS A 98 -12.20 -17.80 1.71
N GLU A 99 -12.94 -17.96 0.62
CA GLU A 99 -13.19 -19.27 0.01
C GLU A 99 -11.89 -19.97 -0.41
N ARG A 100 -10.95 -19.24 -1.03
CA ARG A 100 -9.63 -19.76 -1.43
C ARG A 100 -8.85 -20.32 -0.23
N PHE A 101 -8.90 -19.65 0.91
CA PHE A 101 -8.21 -20.10 2.11
C PHE A 101 -8.86 -21.35 2.72
N VAL A 102 -10.19 -21.39 2.78
CA VAL A 102 -10.95 -22.50 3.36
C VAL A 102 -10.85 -23.77 2.49
N GLU A 103 -10.80 -23.63 1.17
CA GLU A 103 -10.74 -24.76 0.23
C GLU A 103 -9.34 -25.41 0.12
N GLU A 104 -8.30 -24.73 0.61
CA GLU A 104 -6.92 -25.22 0.54
C GLU A 104 -6.70 -26.40 1.50
N ARG A 105 -6.55 -27.61 0.93
CA ARG A 105 -6.54 -28.87 1.69
C ARG A 105 -5.42 -28.96 2.73
N ARG A 106 -4.26 -28.37 2.45
CA ARG A 106 -3.13 -28.38 3.41
C ARG A 106 -3.40 -27.58 4.69
N TRP A 107 -4.44 -26.75 4.72
CA TRP A 107 -4.86 -25.96 5.88
C TRP A 107 -6.14 -26.47 6.51
N GLN A 108 -6.54 -27.72 6.20
CA GLN A 108 -7.71 -28.33 6.83
C GLN A 108 -7.56 -28.33 8.37
N GLY A 109 -8.57 -27.80 9.05
CA GLY A 109 -8.59 -27.64 10.52
C GLY A 109 -8.15 -26.25 11.00
N VAL A 110 -7.48 -25.45 10.16
CA VAL A 110 -7.18 -24.04 10.47
C VAL A 110 -8.48 -23.23 10.47
N ARG A 111 -8.64 -22.35 11.46
CA ARG A 111 -9.79 -21.47 11.55
C ARG A 111 -9.54 -20.15 10.83
N PHE A 112 -10.16 -19.97 9.67
CA PHE A 112 -10.13 -18.72 8.93
C PHE A 112 -11.24 -17.78 9.41
N ILE A 113 -10.89 -16.60 9.90
CA ILE A 113 -11.85 -15.58 10.37
C ILE A 113 -12.07 -14.54 9.27
N LYS A 114 -13.35 -14.33 8.93
CA LYS A 114 -13.79 -13.38 7.91
C LYS A 114 -14.33 -12.11 8.57
N GLY A 115 -13.82 -10.96 8.15
CA GLY A 115 -14.29 -9.64 8.58
C GLY A 115 -13.64 -9.18 9.89
N LEU A 116 -14.29 -8.21 10.54
CA LEU A 116 -13.84 -7.60 11.78
C LEU A 116 -14.18 -8.47 13.00
N LEU A 117 -13.39 -8.35 14.07
CA LEU A 117 -13.63 -9.04 15.34
C LEU A 117 -14.67 -8.30 16.22
N THR A 118 -15.85 -8.06 15.65
CA THR A 118 -16.94 -7.31 16.29
C THR A 118 -17.86 -8.20 17.13
N GLY A 119 -18.44 -7.61 18.19
CA GLY A 119 -19.30 -8.34 19.13
C GLY A 119 -18.49 -9.16 20.13
N PRO A 120 -19.15 -10.02 20.92
CA PRO A 120 -18.47 -10.74 22.00
C PRO A 120 -17.30 -11.60 21.51
N PRO A 121 -16.16 -11.65 22.24
CA PRO A 121 -14.94 -12.33 21.79
C PRO A 121 -15.13 -13.77 21.31
N ALA A 122 -15.89 -14.60 22.05
CA ALA A 122 -16.12 -15.98 21.67
C ALA A 122 -16.80 -16.10 20.30
N LYS A 123 -17.83 -15.27 20.06
CA LYS A 123 -18.54 -15.22 18.79
C LYS A 123 -17.67 -14.68 17.66
N ALA A 124 -16.92 -13.61 17.91
CA ALA A 124 -16.04 -12.99 16.92
C ALA A 124 -14.92 -13.95 16.45
N LEU A 125 -14.39 -14.74 17.39
CA LEU A 125 -13.41 -15.79 17.12
C LEU A 125 -14.03 -17.11 16.65
N GLN A 126 -15.37 -17.19 16.58
CA GLN A 126 -16.14 -18.37 16.17
C GLN A 126 -15.85 -19.61 17.02
N LEU A 127 -15.58 -19.43 18.31
CA LEU A 127 -15.22 -20.52 19.22
C LEU A 127 -16.42 -21.45 19.44
N ASP A 128 -16.13 -22.74 19.60
CA ASP A 128 -17.14 -23.75 19.89
C ASP A 128 -17.20 -24.08 21.40
N ASP A 129 -18.31 -23.71 22.05
CA ASP A 129 -18.60 -24.04 23.44
C ASP A 129 -18.68 -25.55 23.66
N PHE A 130 -19.20 -26.31 22.69
CA PHE A 130 -19.38 -27.76 22.83
C PHE A 130 -18.04 -28.50 22.85
N SER A 131 -17.06 -28.00 22.10
CA SER A 131 -15.69 -28.51 22.09
C SER A 131 -14.84 -27.97 23.25
N GLU A 132 -15.43 -27.20 24.17
CA GLU A 132 -14.75 -26.54 25.31
C GLU A 132 -13.50 -25.74 24.88
N GLU A 133 -13.58 -25.05 23.75
CA GLU A 133 -12.47 -24.26 23.24
C GLU A 133 -12.04 -23.15 24.22
N LEU A 134 -10.77 -22.79 24.18
CA LEU A 134 -10.21 -21.76 25.06
C LEU A 134 -10.99 -20.43 24.94
N TYR A 135 -11.68 -20.05 26.02
CA TYR A 135 -12.54 -18.85 26.13
C TYR A 135 -13.80 -18.85 25.26
N SER A 136 -14.33 -20.03 24.93
CA SER A 136 -15.62 -20.16 24.23
C SER A 136 -16.78 -19.56 25.02
N ASP A 137 -16.68 -19.45 26.35
CA ASP A 137 -17.70 -18.84 27.22
C ASP A 137 -17.70 -17.30 27.24
N ASP A 138 -16.78 -16.64 26.54
CA ASP A 138 -16.64 -15.17 26.59
C ASP A 138 -17.65 -14.43 25.69
N TYR A 139 -18.88 -14.36 26.18
CA TYR A 139 -19.98 -13.64 25.54
C TYR A 139 -20.27 -12.25 26.13
N SER A 140 -19.49 -11.81 27.13
CA SER A 140 -19.78 -10.59 27.90
C SER A 140 -18.69 -9.52 27.87
N ASN A 141 -17.44 -9.85 27.53
CA ASN A 141 -16.39 -8.84 27.43
C ASN A 141 -16.56 -7.95 26.19
N THR A 142 -15.91 -6.78 26.26
CA THR A 142 -15.78 -5.84 25.15
C THR A 142 -15.27 -6.55 23.89
N ALA A 143 -15.83 -6.17 22.75
CA ALA A 143 -15.39 -6.71 21.46
C ALA A 143 -13.89 -6.47 21.26
N ILE A 144 -13.18 -7.46 20.73
CA ILE A 144 -11.74 -7.33 20.46
C ILE A 144 -11.47 -6.12 19.54
N GLU A 145 -12.37 -5.87 18.60
CA GLU A 145 -12.30 -4.71 17.70
C GLU A 145 -12.29 -3.35 18.43
N ASP A 146 -12.86 -3.25 19.63
CA ASP A 146 -12.98 -1.98 20.36
C ASP A 146 -11.92 -1.85 21.47
N LEU A 147 -11.05 -2.85 21.64
CA LEU A 147 -9.97 -2.81 22.61
C LEU A 147 -8.86 -1.83 22.25
N VAL A 148 -8.22 -1.29 23.30
CA VAL A 148 -6.99 -0.52 23.19
C VAL A 148 -5.89 -1.42 22.63
N PRO A 149 -5.14 -1.02 21.58
CA PRO A 149 -4.10 -1.87 21.03
C PRO A 149 -2.89 -1.95 21.98
N ASP A 150 -2.37 -3.16 22.18
CA ASP A 150 -1.19 -3.39 23.02
C ASP A 150 0.11 -3.06 22.26
N TYR A 151 0.73 -1.94 22.63
CA TYR A 151 1.99 -1.50 22.01
C TYR A 151 3.21 -2.29 22.49
N SER A 152 3.11 -3.02 23.61
CA SER A 152 4.26 -3.72 24.18
C SER A 152 4.79 -4.82 23.26
N ILE A 153 3.91 -5.44 22.46
CA ILE A 153 4.30 -6.48 21.50
C ILE A 153 5.30 -5.97 20.46
N LEU A 154 5.27 -4.68 20.13
CA LEU A 154 6.16 -4.10 19.12
C LEU A 154 7.63 -4.09 19.57
N SER A 155 7.89 -4.19 20.88
CA SER A 155 9.26 -4.31 21.43
C SER A 155 9.78 -5.75 21.47
N GLN A 156 8.98 -6.74 21.08
CA GLN A 156 9.37 -8.15 21.08
C GLN A 156 10.12 -8.56 19.80
N ILE A 157 10.18 -7.67 18.80
CA ILE A 157 10.80 -7.90 17.49
C ILE A 157 11.81 -6.80 17.17
N ASP A 158 12.77 -7.11 16.29
CA ASP A 158 13.79 -6.15 15.83
C ASP A 158 13.28 -5.20 14.74
N TYR A 159 12.15 -5.51 14.10
CA TYR A 159 11.62 -4.69 13.01
C TYR A 159 10.99 -3.40 13.53
N GLU A 160 11.54 -2.26 13.11
CA GLU A 160 11.03 -0.95 13.48
C GLU A 160 10.04 -0.42 12.45
N TYR A 161 8.74 -0.44 12.78
CA TYR A 161 7.71 0.17 11.92
C TYR A 161 7.94 1.69 11.82
N PRO A 162 8.03 2.26 10.59
CA PRO A 162 8.19 3.70 10.37
C PRO A 162 7.23 4.61 11.16
N VAL A 163 5.97 4.19 11.33
CA VAL A 163 4.94 4.99 12.05
C VAL A 163 4.72 4.56 13.51
N ARG A 164 5.62 3.79 14.13
CA ARG A 164 5.43 3.19 15.47
C ARG A 164 5.12 4.17 16.61
N ASP A 165 5.54 5.44 16.49
CA ASP A 165 5.36 6.46 17.54
C ASP A 165 4.09 7.30 17.30
N ALA A 166 2.95 6.61 17.23
CA ALA A 166 1.67 7.26 17.02
C ALA A 166 0.54 6.57 17.79
N TYR A 167 -0.52 7.32 18.08
CA TYR A 167 -1.82 6.75 18.43
C TYR A 167 -2.47 6.22 17.16
N PHE A 168 -2.70 4.92 17.12
CA PHE A 168 -3.55 4.29 16.10
C PHE A 168 -4.98 4.24 16.61
N ALA A 169 -5.84 5.02 15.96
CA ALA A 169 -7.24 5.12 16.36
C ALA A 169 -8.14 5.13 15.13
N TYR A 170 -9.42 4.98 15.39
CA TYR A 170 -10.46 5.21 14.42
C TYR A 170 -11.59 5.98 15.06
N THR A 171 -12.26 6.79 14.26
CA THR A 171 -13.47 7.51 14.65
C THR A 171 -14.72 6.98 13.95
N SER A 172 -14.51 6.18 12.90
CA SER A 172 -15.51 5.43 12.15
C SER A 172 -14.94 4.15 11.53
N ARG A 173 -15.83 3.18 11.25
CA ARG A 173 -15.61 2.00 10.41
C ARG A 173 -16.46 2.09 9.16
N GLY A 174 -16.11 1.34 8.12
CA GLY A 174 -16.87 1.26 6.88
C GLY A 174 -16.74 2.53 6.03
N CYS A 175 -17.48 2.57 4.93
CA CYS A 175 -17.52 3.74 4.05
C CYS A 175 -18.91 3.91 3.44
N ILE A 176 -19.33 5.16 3.23
CA ILE A 176 -20.58 5.47 2.52
C ILE A 176 -20.51 5.12 1.02
N ARG A 177 -19.31 4.88 0.49
CA ARG A 177 -19.07 4.58 -0.93
C ARG A 177 -19.01 3.07 -1.16
N LYS A 178 -19.41 2.65 -2.37
CA LYS A 178 -19.38 1.26 -2.82
C LYS A 178 -18.46 1.11 -4.04
N CYS A 179 -17.26 1.69 -3.97
CA CYS A 179 -16.29 1.65 -5.06
C CYS A 179 -15.93 0.19 -5.40
N HIS A 180 -16.02 -0.19 -6.68
CA HIS A 180 -15.80 -1.58 -7.12
C HIS A 180 -14.40 -2.11 -6.83
N PHE A 181 -13.40 -1.24 -6.89
CA PHE A 181 -11.99 -1.56 -6.63
C PHE A 181 -11.67 -1.72 -5.13
N CYS A 182 -12.57 -1.31 -4.23
CA CYS A 182 -12.28 -1.17 -2.81
C CYS A 182 -12.69 -2.42 -2.00
N GLY A 183 -11.84 -2.82 -1.05
CA GLY A 183 -12.13 -3.92 -0.11
C GLY A 183 -13.10 -3.53 1.02
N VAL A 184 -13.17 -2.24 1.38
CA VAL A 184 -13.90 -1.74 2.56
C VAL A 184 -15.38 -2.15 2.58
N PRO A 185 -16.18 -2.02 1.50
CA PRO A 185 -17.59 -2.41 1.55
C PRO A 185 -17.79 -3.91 1.81
N LYS A 186 -16.83 -4.75 1.41
CA LYS A 186 -16.86 -6.20 1.65
C LYS A 186 -16.38 -6.56 3.06
N LEU A 187 -15.42 -5.82 3.60
CA LEU A 187 -14.79 -6.07 4.90
C LEU A 187 -15.55 -5.47 6.08
N GLU A 188 -15.89 -4.19 5.97
CA GLU A 188 -16.39 -3.37 7.06
C GLU A 188 -17.85 -2.93 6.84
N GLY A 189 -18.30 -2.89 5.59
CA GLY A 189 -19.67 -2.52 5.22
C GLY A 189 -19.93 -1.02 5.23
N MET A 190 -21.18 -0.65 5.57
CA MET A 190 -21.62 0.75 5.61
C MET A 190 -20.93 1.50 6.75
N GLN A 191 -20.71 2.81 6.55
CA GLN A 191 -20.05 3.63 7.54
C GLN A 191 -20.83 3.68 8.86
N ARG A 192 -20.12 3.50 9.97
CA ARG A 192 -20.63 3.66 11.34
C ARG A 192 -19.58 4.39 12.18
N ASP A 193 -20.04 5.27 13.05
CA ASP A 193 -19.17 5.90 14.04
C ASP A 193 -18.75 4.86 15.10
N VAL A 194 -17.56 5.05 15.68
CA VAL A 194 -17.07 4.25 16.80
C VAL A 194 -16.97 5.10 18.07
N GLU A 195 -16.42 4.52 19.14
CA GLU A 195 -16.27 5.16 20.45
C GLU A 195 -15.41 6.45 20.42
N SER A 196 -15.39 7.17 21.54
CA SER A 196 -14.70 8.46 21.66
C SER A 196 -13.20 8.35 21.41
N LEU A 197 -12.69 9.22 20.53
CA LEU A 197 -11.26 9.37 20.26
C LEU A 197 -10.50 9.77 21.53
N THR A 198 -11.11 10.62 22.35
CA THR A 198 -10.53 11.06 23.62
C THR A 198 -10.30 9.88 24.57
N ALA A 199 -11.26 8.96 24.66
CA ALA A 199 -11.15 7.79 25.52
C ALA A 199 -10.00 6.88 25.09
N ILE A 200 -9.90 6.55 23.80
CA ILE A 200 -8.83 5.67 23.29
C ILE A 200 -7.45 6.29 23.48
N VAL A 201 -7.27 7.60 23.22
CA VAL A 201 -5.99 8.28 23.39
C VAL A 201 -5.56 8.31 24.85
N ARG A 202 -6.48 8.63 25.78
CA ARG A 202 -6.18 8.61 27.21
C ARG A 202 -5.81 7.22 27.72
N SER A 203 -6.53 6.19 27.30
CA SER A 203 -6.20 4.81 27.67
C SER A 203 -4.82 4.37 27.15
N ILE A 204 -4.46 4.79 25.93
CA ILE A 204 -3.11 4.54 25.40
C ILE A 204 -2.05 5.28 26.22
N ASP A 205 -2.30 6.53 26.60
CA ASP A 205 -1.38 7.32 27.44
C ASP A 205 -1.16 6.68 28.80
N GLU A 206 -2.24 6.25 29.45
CA GLU A 206 -2.20 5.62 30.76
C GLU A 206 -1.40 4.31 30.76
N MET A 207 -1.56 3.49 29.72
CA MET A 207 -0.90 2.17 29.64
C MET A 207 0.51 2.22 29.03
N TYR A 208 0.73 3.05 28.02
CA TYR A 208 1.92 3.00 27.16
C TYR A 208 2.65 4.34 27.03
N GLY A 209 2.17 5.37 27.72
CA GLY A 209 2.72 6.72 27.67
C GLY A 209 2.42 7.46 26.36
N PRO A 210 2.75 8.77 26.32
CA PRO A 210 2.38 9.64 25.22
C PRO A 210 3.06 9.25 23.91
N LYS A 211 2.27 9.29 22.83
CA LYS A 211 2.71 9.11 21.45
C LYS A 211 2.81 10.45 20.73
N LYS A 212 3.73 10.51 19.77
CA LYS A 212 4.02 11.75 19.04
C LYS A 212 2.87 12.14 18.11
N ASP A 213 2.47 11.21 17.23
CA ASP A 213 1.48 11.47 16.17
C ASP A 213 0.12 10.83 16.47
N LEU A 214 -0.91 11.27 15.76
CA LEU A 214 -2.23 10.64 15.71
C LEU A 214 -2.50 10.17 14.28
N ILE A 215 -2.62 8.86 14.08
CA ILE A 215 -3.00 8.27 12.80
C ILE A 215 -4.43 7.77 12.91
N LEU A 216 -5.35 8.42 12.18
CA LEU A 216 -6.70 7.92 12.01
C LEU A 216 -6.75 6.98 10.82
N MET A 217 -7.20 5.76 11.08
CA MET A 217 -7.28 4.68 10.11
C MET A 217 -8.66 4.62 9.41
N ASP A 218 -9.50 5.62 9.65
CA ASP A 218 -10.82 5.80 9.03
C ASP A 218 -10.77 5.74 7.50
N ASN A 219 -11.71 5.04 6.90
CA ASN A 219 -11.83 4.95 5.44
C ASN A 219 -12.34 6.25 4.81
N ASN A 220 -13.12 7.05 5.54
CA ASN A 220 -13.64 8.34 5.09
C ASN A 220 -14.11 9.21 6.26
N VAL A 221 -13.18 9.82 6.99
CA VAL A 221 -13.49 10.64 8.19
C VAL A 221 -14.41 11.83 7.88
N VAL A 222 -14.30 12.45 6.70
CA VAL A 222 -15.13 13.60 6.31
C VAL A 222 -16.58 13.24 6.02
N ALA A 223 -16.88 11.95 5.83
CA ALA A 223 -18.23 11.46 5.68
C ALA A 223 -18.95 11.20 7.01
N SER A 224 -18.25 11.25 8.15
CA SER A 224 -18.88 11.08 9.46
C SER A 224 -19.81 12.27 9.77
N PRO A 225 -21.04 12.02 10.27
CA PRO A 225 -21.92 13.10 10.74
C PRO A 225 -21.32 13.83 11.96
N ARG A 226 -20.40 13.17 12.69
CA ARG A 226 -19.66 13.73 13.82
C ARG A 226 -18.37 14.43 13.43
N PHE A 227 -18.15 14.74 12.14
CA PHE A 227 -16.89 15.31 11.66
C PHE A 227 -16.39 16.50 12.51
N LYS A 228 -17.26 17.48 12.83
CA LYS A 228 -16.88 18.63 13.65
C LYS A 228 -16.47 18.23 15.08
N ASP A 229 -17.20 17.30 15.67
CA ASP A 229 -16.91 16.79 17.02
C ASP A 229 -15.58 16.04 17.03
N ILE A 230 -15.30 15.24 16.00
CA ILE A 230 -14.02 14.54 15.83
C ILE A 230 -12.87 15.54 15.76
N ILE A 231 -12.99 16.59 14.93
CA ILE A 231 -11.95 17.63 14.85
C ILE A 231 -11.80 18.37 16.20
N ALA A 232 -12.90 18.62 16.91
CA ALA A 232 -12.85 19.22 18.25
C ALA A 232 -12.12 18.32 19.25
N GLU A 233 -12.42 17.01 19.29
CA GLU A 233 -11.71 16.04 20.14
C GLU A 233 -10.20 16.03 19.82
N ILE A 234 -9.82 16.07 18.54
CA ILE A 234 -8.40 16.14 18.13
C ILE A 234 -7.72 17.40 18.70
N ARG A 235 -8.38 18.56 18.63
CA ARG A 235 -7.85 19.81 19.21
C ARG A 235 -7.72 19.73 20.73
N ASP A 236 -8.74 19.20 21.41
CA ASP A 236 -8.78 19.08 22.86
C ASP A 236 -7.69 18.12 23.39
N LEU A 237 -7.29 17.14 22.58
CA LEU A 237 -6.13 16.26 22.81
C LEU A 237 -4.77 16.93 22.51
N GLY A 238 -4.76 18.21 22.14
CA GLY A 238 -3.55 19.01 21.92
C GLY A 238 -2.89 18.78 20.55
N PHE A 239 -3.62 18.29 19.55
CA PHE A 239 -3.14 18.15 18.18
C PHE A 239 -3.49 19.38 17.33
N THR A 240 -3.07 20.55 17.79
CA THR A 240 -3.28 21.85 17.13
C THR A 240 -2.09 22.24 16.25
N PRO A 241 -2.22 23.20 15.32
CA PRO A 241 -1.13 23.62 14.44
C PRO A 241 0.14 23.99 15.20
N GLY A 242 1.27 23.43 14.79
CA GLY A 242 2.57 23.65 15.43
C GLY A 242 2.79 22.91 16.75
N ALA A 243 1.86 22.04 17.18
CA ALA A 243 1.99 21.24 18.39
C ALA A 243 3.29 20.42 18.39
N LYS A 244 3.91 20.34 19.58
CA LYS A 244 5.12 19.56 19.82
C LYS A 244 4.95 18.68 21.05
N LEU A 245 5.60 17.52 21.03
CA LEU A 245 5.72 16.63 22.18
C LEU A 245 7.12 16.78 22.78
N THR A 246 7.20 17.04 24.08
CA THR A 246 8.46 17.01 24.84
C THR A 246 8.45 15.79 25.74
N ARG A 247 9.39 14.87 25.52
CA ARG A 247 9.53 13.66 26.36
C ARG A 247 10.37 13.95 27.60
N PRO A 248 10.12 13.28 28.74
CA PRO A 248 11.00 13.34 29.90
C PRO A 248 12.44 13.02 29.51
N GLY A 249 13.39 13.88 29.89
CA GLY A 249 14.82 13.73 29.56
C GLY A 249 15.22 14.22 28.16
N SER A 250 14.28 14.56 27.27
CA SER A 250 14.61 15.18 25.98
C SER A 250 14.70 16.71 26.11
N ARG A 251 15.77 17.29 25.56
CA ARG A 251 15.92 18.74 25.40
C ARG A 251 15.24 19.29 24.14
N VAL A 252 14.87 18.40 23.21
CA VAL A 252 14.32 18.77 21.91
C VAL A 252 12.89 18.28 21.83
N ALA A 253 11.96 19.21 21.64
CA ALA A 253 10.56 18.90 21.39
C ALA A 253 10.38 18.46 19.92
N VAL A 254 9.68 17.35 19.71
CA VAL A 254 9.40 16.81 18.37
C VAL A 254 8.04 17.29 17.88
N GLN A 255 7.92 17.64 16.60
CA GLN A 255 6.63 18.07 16.04
C GLN A 255 5.63 16.91 16.02
N ARG A 256 4.39 17.20 16.41
CA ARG A 256 3.27 16.27 16.32
C ARG A 256 2.58 16.40 14.97
N ARG A 257 1.99 15.30 14.52
CA ARG A 257 1.22 15.26 13.28
C ARG A 257 -0.11 14.54 13.49
N VAL A 258 -1.16 15.03 12.84
CA VAL A 258 -2.37 14.26 12.56
C VAL A 258 -2.28 13.77 11.14
N ASP A 259 -2.56 12.48 10.94
CA ASP A 259 -2.53 11.82 9.66
C ASP A 259 -3.85 11.08 9.47
N PHE A 260 -4.58 11.43 8.42
CA PHE A 260 -5.66 10.57 7.94
C PHE A 260 -5.05 9.63 6.91
N ASN A 261 -4.93 8.36 7.28
CA ASN A 261 -4.18 7.38 6.50
C ASN A 261 -4.79 7.22 5.09
N GLN A 262 -6.12 7.23 5.02
CA GLN A 262 -6.88 7.13 3.77
C GLN A 262 -7.16 8.50 3.16
N GLY A 263 -7.27 8.55 1.82
CA GLY A 263 -7.62 9.77 1.10
C GLY A 263 -9.06 10.21 1.41
N VAL A 264 -9.25 11.46 1.83
CA VAL A 264 -10.58 12.03 2.09
C VAL A 264 -11.32 12.37 0.78
N ASP A 265 -12.65 12.29 0.83
CA ASP A 265 -13.50 12.39 -0.36
C ASP A 265 -13.60 13.83 -0.89
N ALA A 266 -12.97 14.10 -2.03
CA ALA A 266 -13.02 15.39 -2.72
C ALA A 266 -14.45 15.90 -2.96
N ARG A 267 -15.41 15.00 -3.20
CA ARG A 267 -16.82 15.34 -3.47
C ARG A 267 -17.57 15.81 -2.23
N ILE A 268 -17.01 15.57 -1.05
CA ILE A 268 -17.53 16.10 0.22
C ILE A 268 -16.83 17.43 0.51
N LEU A 269 -15.50 17.44 0.47
CA LEU A 269 -14.70 18.63 0.73
C LEU A 269 -15.09 19.83 -0.14
N CYS A 270 -15.37 19.61 -1.43
CA CYS A 270 -15.69 20.69 -2.35
C CYS A 270 -17.07 21.33 -2.13
N LYS A 271 -17.95 20.71 -1.33
CA LYS A 271 -19.33 21.19 -1.15
C LYS A 271 -19.44 22.33 -0.15
N ASP A 272 -18.58 22.34 0.87
CA ASP A 272 -18.61 23.32 1.93
C ASP A 272 -17.17 23.59 2.43
N PRO A 273 -16.65 24.82 2.30
CA PRO A 273 -15.33 25.21 2.83
C PRO A 273 -15.17 24.95 4.34
N MET A 274 -16.26 24.76 5.09
CA MET A 274 -16.24 24.37 6.50
C MET A 274 -15.32 23.18 6.77
N TYR A 275 -15.31 22.15 5.91
CA TYR A 275 -14.45 20.99 6.13
C TYR A 275 -12.97 21.39 6.17
N LEU A 276 -12.51 22.16 5.20
CA LEU A 276 -11.12 22.61 5.11
C LEU A 276 -10.77 23.58 6.23
N ARG A 277 -11.71 24.47 6.61
CA ARG A 277 -11.56 25.35 7.76
C ARG A 277 -11.36 24.59 9.06
N GLU A 278 -12.14 23.54 9.33
CA GLU A 278 -11.96 22.69 10.51
C GLU A 278 -10.62 21.94 10.44
N LEU A 279 -10.25 21.36 9.28
CA LEU A 279 -8.98 20.65 9.12
C LEU A 279 -7.76 21.55 9.35
N ALA A 280 -7.84 22.83 8.99
CA ALA A 280 -6.78 23.80 9.27
C ALA A 280 -6.55 24.07 10.76
N THR A 281 -7.49 23.69 11.63
CA THR A 281 -7.39 23.89 13.09
C THR A 281 -6.65 22.79 13.84
N ILE A 282 -6.13 21.78 13.13
CA ILE A 282 -5.33 20.67 13.69
C ILE A 282 -3.97 20.59 13.00
N CYS A 283 -2.98 19.90 13.59
CA CYS A 283 -1.69 19.69 12.94
C CYS A 283 -1.73 18.59 11.85
N LEU A 284 -2.71 18.68 10.95
CA LEU A 284 -2.86 17.76 9.83
C LEU A 284 -1.69 17.90 8.85
N LYS A 285 -1.00 16.80 8.56
CA LYS A 285 0.04 16.75 7.54
C LYS A 285 0.26 15.31 7.05
N PRO A 286 0.31 15.07 5.73
CA PRO A 286 -0.33 15.87 4.69
C PRO A 286 -1.86 15.76 4.75
N LEU A 287 -2.58 16.69 4.08
CA LEU A 287 -3.97 16.46 3.71
C LEU A 287 -4.02 15.52 2.49
N ARG A 288 -4.54 14.30 2.67
CA ARG A 288 -4.69 13.34 1.57
C ARG A 288 -6.06 13.45 0.93
N ILE A 289 -6.15 13.85 -0.33
CA ILE A 289 -7.44 13.93 -1.06
C ILE A 289 -7.45 12.85 -2.14
N ALA A 290 -8.48 12.00 -2.18
CA ALA A 290 -8.58 10.94 -3.19
C ALA A 290 -8.81 11.51 -4.60
N PHE A 291 -8.02 11.04 -5.59
CA PHE A 291 -8.15 11.45 -7.00
C PHE A 291 -8.04 10.27 -7.98
N ASP A 292 -8.91 9.27 -7.81
CA ASP A 292 -8.80 7.99 -8.51
C ASP A 292 -9.22 8.01 -9.99
N HIS A 293 -9.97 9.02 -10.45
CA HIS A 293 -10.42 9.10 -11.86
C HIS A 293 -10.78 10.53 -12.27
N LEU A 294 -10.69 10.86 -13.56
CA LEU A 294 -10.99 12.21 -14.06
C LEU A 294 -12.43 12.69 -13.81
N GLY A 295 -13.38 11.77 -13.61
CA GLY A 295 -14.76 12.12 -13.25
C GLY A 295 -14.89 12.92 -11.93
N VAL A 296 -13.89 12.89 -11.05
CA VAL A 296 -13.85 13.73 -9.82
C VAL A 296 -12.92 14.94 -9.95
N ARG A 297 -12.43 15.28 -11.15
CA ARG A 297 -11.51 16.41 -11.39
C ARG A 297 -12.01 17.73 -10.81
N LYS A 298 -13.26 18.12 -11.12
CA LYS A 298 -13.84 19.39 -10.62
C LYS A 298 -13.93 19.43 -9.09
N PRO A 299 -14.53 18.42 -8.42
CA PRO A 299 -14.48 18.32 -6.96
C PRO A 299 -13.07 18.37 -6.38
N TYR A 300 -12.12 17.64 -6.97
CA TYR A 300 -10.74 17.59 -6.52
C TYR A 300 -10.07 18.96 -6.58
N GLU A 301 -10.11 19.61 -7.74
CA GLU A 301 -9.54 20.94 -7.94
C GLU A 301 -10.11 21.97 -6.96
N GLN A 302 -11.44 21.98 -6.80
CA GLN A 302 -12.11 22.87 -5.87
C GLN A 302 -11.69 22.62 -4.41
N ALA A 303 -11.55 21.36 -4.01
CA ALA A 303 -11.11 21.00 -2.67
C ALA A 303 -9.66 21.45 -2.40
N VAL A 304 -8.75 21.32 -3.38
CA VAL A 304 -7.37 21.82 -3.29
C VAL A 304 -7.33 23.33 -3.16
N ARG A 305 -8.13 24.07 -3.95
CA ARG A 305 -8.21 25.53 -3.86
C ARG A 305 -8.74 25.99 -2.49
N TYR A 306 -9.80 25.36 -1.97
CA TYR A 306 -10.28 25.64 -0.61
C TYR A 306 -9.26 25.28 0.48
N ALA A 307 -8.50 24.21 0.30
CA ALA A 307 -7.43 23.86 1.23
C ALA A 307 -6.37 24.98 1.27
N HIS A 308 -5.94 25.45 0.09
CA HIS A 308 -5.01 26.58 -0.03
C HIS A 308 -5.54 27.87 0.62
N GLU A 309 -6.80 28.24 0.37
CA GLU A 309 -7.45 29.41 0.97
C GLU A 309 -7.44 29.38 2.51
N HIS A 310 -7.46 28.19 3.11
CA HIS A 310 -7.42 27.99 4.55
C HIS A 310 -6.01 27.66 5.10
N GLY A 311 -4.96 27.83 4.28
CA GLY A 311 -3.57 27.67 4.71
C GLY A 311 -3.07 26.22 4.76
N LEU A 312 -3.81 25.27 4.20
CA LEU A 312 -3.37 23.89 4.04
C LEU A 312 -2.58 23.77 2.73
N THR A 313 -1.26 23.85 2.82
CA THR A 313 -0.36 23.93 1.65
C THR A 313 0.44 22.66 1.38
N GLU A 314 0.33 21.63 2.23
CA GLU A 314 0.97 20.33 2.05
C GLU A 314 -0.10 19.25 1.86
N LEU A 315 -0.26 18.80 0.62
CA LEU A 315 -1.29 17.84 0.22
C LEU A 315 -0.67 16.64 -0.46
N SER A 316 -1.38 15.53 -0.42
CA SER A 316 -1.07 14.40 -1.29
C SER A 316 -2.33 13.70 -1.79
N ASN A 317 -2.14 12.80 -2.74
CA ASN A 317 -3.23 11.98 -3.24
C ASN A 317 -2.73 10.58 -3.57
N TYR A 318 -3.62 9.62 -3.33
CA TYR A 318 -3.53 8.31 -3.95
C TYR A 318 -4.24 8.39 -5.30
N MET A 319 -3.62 7.83 -6.35
CA MET A 319 -4.18 7.80 -7.70
C MET A 319 -4.22 6.37 -8.20
N LEU A 320 -5.38 5.74 -8.16
CA LEU A 320 -5.58 4.45 -8.79
C LEU A 320 -5.31 4.54 -10.30
N TYR A 321 -4.60 3.57 -10.86
CA TYR A 321 -4.50 3.37 -12.31
C TYR A 321 -4.65 1.90 -12.67
N ASN A 322 -4.76 1.57 -13.95
CA ASN A 322 -4.92 0.19 -14.43
C ASN A 322 -6.29 -0.44 -14.05
N PHE A 323 -7.33 0.37 -13.83
CA PHE A 323 -8.69 -0.13 -13.55
C PHE A 323 -9.62 0.00 -14.76
N HIS A 324 -10.09 1.22 -15.03
CA HIS A 324 -10.89 1.57 -16.21
C HIS A 324 -10.28 2.75 -16.98
N ASP A 325 -9.23 3.34 -16.42
CA ASP A 325 -8.46 4.43 -16.96
C ASP A 325 -7.44 3.91 -17.99
N ASP A 326 -7.07 4.78 -18.94
CA ASP A 326 -5.95 4.59 -19.86
C ASP A 326 -4.73 5.41 -19.38
N PRO A 327 -3.56 5.24 -20.01
CA PRO A 327 -2.39 6.07 -19.72
C PRO A 327 -2.67 7.58 -19.76
N ALA A 328 -3.47 8.06 -20.72
CA ALA A 328 -3.78 9.47 -20.84
C ALA A 328 -4.57 10.02 -19.64
N ASP A 329 -5.56 9.27 -19.13
CA ASP A 329 -6.32 9.61 -17.92
C ASP A 329 -5.39 9.75 -16.70
N LEU A 330 -4.49 8.79 -16.47
CA LEU A 330 -3.51 8.90 -15.38
C LEU A 330 -2.62 10.14 -15.55
N PHE A 331 -2.12 10.40 -16.76
CA PHE A 331 -1.28 11.57 -17.03
C PHE A 331 -1.98 12.88 -16.70
N GLU A 332 -3.22 13.05 -17.17
CA GLU A 332 -4.01 14.26 -16.90
C GLU A 332 -4.21 14.52 -15.41
N ARG A 333 -4.44 13.45 -14.62
CA ARG A 333 -4.55 13.57 -13.16
C ARG A 333 -3.24 13.98 -12.51
N MET A 334 -2.13 13.40 -12.94
CA MET A 334 -0.80 13.77 -12.45
C MET A 334 -0.44 15.23 -12.83
N ARG A 335 -0.65 15.61 -14.10
CA ARG A 335 -0.33 16.95 -14.61
C ARG A 335 -1.14 18.04 -13.93
N LEU A 336 -2.41 17.77 -13.58
CA LEU A 336 -3.25 18.70 -12.83
C LEU A 336 -2.61 19.10 -11.49
N ASN A 337 -1.99 18.16 -10.76
CA ASN A 337 -1.32 18.47 -9.49
C ASN A 337 -0.12 19.38 -9.67
N VAL A 338 0.64 19.20 -10.75
CA VAL A 338 1.74 20.09 -11.13
C VAL A 338 1.20 21.49 -11.42
N THR A 339 0.12 21.58 -12.21
CA THR A 339 -0.54 22.87 -12.50
C THR A 339 -0.98 23.56 -11.22
N LEU A 340 -1.61 22.84 -10.29
CA LEU A 340 -2.07 23.40 -9.02
C LEU A 340 -0.92 23.86 -8.12
N ASN A 341 0.22 23.17 -8.13
CA ASN A 341 1.42 23.63 -7.44
C ASN A 341 1.98 24.92 -8.04
N GLU A 342 2.06 25.00 -9.38
CA GLU A 342 2.52 26.19 -10.10
C GLU A 342 1.61 27.40 -9.83
N GLU A 343 0.28 27.20 -9.85
CA GLU A 343 -0.70 28.27 -9.67
C GLU A 343 -0.82 28.77 -8.21
N LEU A 344 -0.82 27.85 -7.25
CA LEU A 344 -1.16 28.15 -5.85
C LEU A 344 0.06 28.24 -4.93
N ASN A 345 1.26 27.93 -5.44
CA ASN A 345 2.49 27.83 -4.65
C ASN A 345 2.31 26.91 -3.42
N ILE A 346 1.75 25.73 -3.66
CA ILE A 346 1.53 24.67 -2.69
C ILE A 346 2.39 23.45 -3.02
N ARG A 347 2.46 22.48 -2.11
CA ARG A 347 3.14 21.21 -2.29
C ARG A 347 2.11 20.07 -2.34
N VAL A 348 1.72 19.69 -3.55
CA VAL A 348 0.96 18.49 -3.85
C VAL A 348 1.90 17.44 -4.42
N TRP A 349 1.94 16.25 -3.82
CA TRP A 349 2.60 15.08 -4.40
C TRP A 349 1.66 13.91 -4.50
N SER A 350 2.02 12.97 -5.35
CA SER A 350 1.09 12.00 -5.88
C SER A 350 1.65 10.59 -5.76
N PHE A 351 0.78 9.65 -5.42
CA PHE A 351 1.12 8.25 -5.30
C PHE A 351 0.26 7.40 -6.25
N PRO A 352 0.76 7.10 -7.46
CA PRO A 352 0.10 6.18 -8.35
C PRO A 352 0.07 4.77 -7.75
N MET A 353 -1.12 4.18 -7.66
CA MET A 353 -1.33 2.83 -7.16
C MET A 353 -1.91 1.96 -8.27
N ARG A 354 -1.18 0.94 -8.67
CA ARG A 354 -1.66 -0.01 -9.68
C ARG A 354 -2.82 -0.80 -9.09
N TYR A 355 -3.97 -0.75 -9.76
CA TYR A 355 -5.11 -1.56 -9.38
C TYR A 355 -4.78 -3.05 -9.45
N GLN A 356 -5.12 -3.74 -8.37
CA GLN A 356 -5.14 -5.20 -8.28
C GLN A 356 -6.52 -5.61 -7.74
N PRO A 357 -7.20 -6.59 -8.35
CA PRO A 357 -8.47 -7.08 -7.84
C PRO A 357 -8.30 -7.57 -6.39
N THR A 358 -9.24 -7.18 -5.53
CA THR A 358 -9.18 -7.46 -4.09
C THR A 358 -9.11 -8.93 -3.73
N ASN A 359 -9.48 -9.82 -4.64
CA ASN A 359 -9.53 -11.27 -4.46
C ASN A 359 -8.48 -12.04 -5.29
N ARG A 360 -7.45 -11.34 -5.78
CA ARG A 360 -6.36 -11.93 -6.58
C ARG A 360 -5.14 -12.25 -5.70
N PRO A 361 -4.54 -13.45 -5.83
CA PRO A 361 -3.41 -13.90 -5.00
C PRO A 361 -2.03 -13.39 -5.49
N ASP A 362 -1.99 -12.59 -6.55
CA ASP A 362 -0.78 -12.25 -7.31
C ASP A 362 -0.90 -10.83 -7.92
N ARG A 363 0.18 -10.26 -8.48
CA ARG A 363 0.22 -8.88 -9.02
C ARG A 363 0.05 -8.79 -10.54
N GLY A 364 -0.37 -9.87 -11.19
CA GLY A 364 -0.46 -9.98 -12.64
C GLY A 364 -1.65 -9.29 -13.31
N HIS A 365 -2.49 -8.50 -12.61
CA HIS A 365 -3.65 -7.88 -13.26
C HIS A 365 -3.27 -6.81 -14.28
N ILE A 366 -3.82 -6.92 -15.48
CA ILE A 366 -3.70 -5.94 -16.57
C ILE A 366 -5.12 -5.48 -16.89
N GLY A 367 -5.37 -4.17 -16.79
CA GLY A 367 -6.65 -3.56 -17.12
C GLY A 367 -6.82 -3.40 -18.63
N ASP A 368 -8.07 -3.28 -19.08
CA ASP A 368 -8.44 -3.39 -20.51
C ASP A 368 -7.76 -2.37 -21.43
N LYS A 369 -7.31 -1.23 -20.88
CA LYS A 369 -6.68 -0.14 -21.64
C LYS A 369 -5.17 -0.01 -21.44
N TRP A 370 -4.58 -0.96 -20.72
CA TRP A 370 -3.14 -1.00 -20.45
C TRP A 370 -2.53 -2.26 -21.05
N SER A 371 -1.28 -2.17 -21.49
CA SER A 371 -0.48 -3.34 -21.85
C SER A 371 0.49 -3.71 -20.72
N ARG A 372 0.97 -4.96 -20.74
CA ARG A 372 2.02 -5.41 -19.81
C ARG A 372 3.27 -4.51 -19.92
N PHE A 373 3.64 -4.13 -21.14
CA PHE A 373 4.78 -3.27 -21.40
C PHE A 373 4.61 -1.88 -20.78
N GLU A 374 3.46 -1.23 -20.98
CA GLU A 374 3.18 0.10 -20.40
C GLU A 374 3.15 0.06 -18.86
N LEU A 375 2.58 -0.98 -18.27
CA LEU A 375 2.54 -1.14 -16.81
C LEU A 375 3.94 -1.31 -16.21
N ARG A 376 4.81 -2.04 -16.91
CA ARG A 376 6.22 -2.19 -16.52
C ARG A 376 6.98 -0.89 -16.71
N SER A 377 6.76 -0.18 -17.80
CA SER A 377 7.35 1.14 -18.02
C SER A 377 6.97 2.11 -16.91
N MET A 378 5.69 2.16 -16.52
CA MET A 378 5.23 2.95 -15.38
C MET A 378 5.91 2.51 -14.07
N GLN A 379 6.03 1.21 -13.81
CA GLN A 379 6.73 0.69 -12.63
C GLN A 379 8.20 1.15 -12.59
N ILE A 380 8.91 1.15 -13.72
CA ILE A 380 10.31 1.58 -13.81
C ILE A 380 10.44 3.08 -13.55
N ILE A 381 9.55 3.90 -14.10
CA ILE A 381 9.49 5.34 -13.78
C ILE A 381 9.27 5.50 -12.27
N LEU A 382 8.34 4.76 -11.69
CA LEU A 382 8.06 4.83 -10.26
C LEU A 382 9.23 4.33 -9.40
N GLN A 383 9.98 3.31 -9.82
CA GLN A 383 11.19 2.87 -9.10
C GLN A 383 12.25 3.98 -9.06
N ALA A 384 12.49 4.67 -10.18
CA ALA A 384 13.42 5.79 -10.25
C ALA A 384 12.98 7.00 -9.39
N THR A 385 11.67 7.12 -9.14
CA THR A 385 11.08 8.19 -8.32
C THR A 385 10.70 7.75 -6.91
N HIS A 386 11.07 6.53 -6.50
CA HIS A 386 10.70 5.92 -5.22
C HIS A 386 9.17 5.89 -4.94
N GLY A 387 8.38 5.69 -5.98
CA GLY A 387 6.91 5.58 -5.91
C GLY A 387 6.18 6.92 -5.79
N VAL A 388 6.91 8.03 -5.91
CA VAL A 388 6.36 9.38 -5.73
C VAL A 388 6.38 10.14 -7.06
N VAL A 389 5.22 10.61 -7.47
CA VAL A 389 5.12 11.62 -8.52
C VAL A 389 5.27 12.99 -7.84
N SER A 390 6.44 13.60 -8.04
CA SER A 390 6.70 14.97 -7.60
C SER A 390 5.77 15.92 -8.31
N GLY A 391 5.29 16.92 -7.58
CA GLY A 391 4.63 18.05 -8.18
C GLY A 391 5.59 19.20 -8.56
N GLU A 392 6.91 18.99 -8.49
CA GLU A 392 7.90 19.94 -9.03
C GLU A 392 7.94 19.82 -10.57
N PRO A 393 7.70 20.92 -11.32
CA PRO A 393 7.49 20.86 -12.76
C PRO A 393 8.66 20.28 -13.56
N THR A 394 9.90 20.61 -13.21
CA THR A 394 11.09 20.17 -13.96
C THR A 394 11.27 18.66 -13.88
N PHE A 395 11.18 18.13 -12.65
CA PHE A 395 11.24 16.71 -12.37
C PHE A 395 10.06 15.97 -12.99
N PHE A 396 8.85 16.52 -12.87
CA PHE A 396 7.65 15.93 -13.46
C PHE A 396 7.79 15.79 -14.99
N ARG A 397 8.10 16.88 -15.68
CA ARG A 397 8.26 16.89 -17.15
C ARG A 397 9.35 15.92 -17.60
N ARG A 398 10.43 15.78 -16.83
CA ARG A 398 11.48 14.82 -17.13
C ARG A 398 10.99 13.36 -17.02
N ALA A 399 10.26 13.04 -15.96
CA ALA A 399 9.81 11.68 -15.69
C ALA A 399 8.62 11.25 -16.55
N PHE A 400 7.68 12.17 -16.82
CA PHE A 400 6.37 11.86 -17.41
C PHE A 400 6.08 12.63 -18.70
N GLY A 401 6.87 13.63 -19.09
CA GLY A 401 6.56 14.54 -20.20
C GLY A 401 5.65 15.71 -19.76
N ASP A 402 5.41 16.65 -20.67
CA ASP A 402 4.50 17.81 -20.47
C ASP A 402 3.18 17.65 -21.24
N THR A 403 3.08 16.68 -22.15
CA THR A 403 1.86 16.33 -22.90
C THR A 403 1.56 14.84 -22.86
N VAL A 404 0.29 14.46 -23.11
CA VAL A 404 -0.11 13.04 -23.22
C VAL A 404 0.72 12.30 -24.27
N ALA A 405 1.00 12.92 -25.42
CA ALA A 405 1.79 12.29 -26.47
C ALA A 405 3.24 12.03 -26.06
N GLU A 406 3.84 12.92 -25.26
CA GLU A 406 5.17 12.71 -24.69
C GLU A 406 5.15 11.58 -23.65
N TYR A 407 4.12 11.55 -22.80
CA TYR A 407 3.96 10.48 -21.81
C TYR A 407 3.81 9.10 -22.46
N GLU A 408 2.94 8.98 -23.48
CA GLU A 408 2.78 7.75 -24.25
C GLU A 408 4.09 7.34 -24.95
N THR A 409 4.88 8.32 -25.42
CA THR A 409 6.20 8.06 -25.99
C THR A 409 7.16 7.51 -24.92
N ILE A 410 7.18 8.09 -23.72
CA ILE A 410 7.99 7.62 -22.60
C ILE A 410 7.58 6.20 -22.20
N LEU A 411 6.28 5.89 -22.12
CA LEU A 411 5.81 4.55 -21.81
C LEU A 411 6.14 3.50 -22.88
N MET A 412 6.49 3.93 -24.09
CA MET A 412 6.93 3.06 -25.18
C MET A 412 8.45 2.96 -25.30
N MET A 413 9.22 3.72 -24.51
CA MET A 413 10.68 3.64 -24.54
C MET A 413 11.19 2.28 -24.06
N PRO A 414 12.36 1.83 -24.55
CA PRO A 414 13.06 0.73 -23.93
C PRO A 414 13.24 0.95 -22.43
N HIS A 415 12.92 -0.07 -21.64
CA HIS A 415 12.98 -0.04 -20.18
C HIS A 415 14.34 0.43 -19.64
N ASP A 416 15.43 0.04 -20.31
CA ASP A 416 16.78 0.51 -19.98
C ASP A 416 16.94 2.02 -20.16
N MET A 417 16.36 2.60 -21.23
CA MET A 417 16.39 4.04 -21.48
C MET A 417 15.52 4.84 -20.51
N ILE A 418 14.44 4.23 -19.99
CA ILE A 418 13.62 4.83 -18.92
C ILE A 418 14.42 4.87 -17.61
N PHE A 419 14.99 3.72 -17.21
CA PHE A 419 15.69 3.61 -15.93
C PHE A 419 16.99 4.42 -15.90
N ASN A 420 17.80 4.33 -16.96
CA ASN A 420 19.10 4.99 -17.07
C ASN A 420 19.01 6.35 -17.79
N ARG A 421 17.97 7.13 -17.48
CA ARG A 421 17.63 8.35 -18.24
C ARG A 421 18.79 9.37 -18.33
N ASP A 422 19.57 9.58 -17.27
CA ASP A 422 20.73 10.49 -17.31
C ASP A 422 21.83 10.03 -18.28
N TRP A 423 22.04 8.71 -18.41
CA TRP A 423 23.00 8.16 -19.35
C TRP A 423 22.66 8.47 -20.80
N TYR A 424 21.38 8.30 -21.15
CA TYR A 424 20.88 8.52 -22.51
C TYR A 424 20.64 9.99 -22.83
N ASP A 425 20.26 10.82 -21.86
CA ASP A 425 20.01 12.24 -22.11
C ASP A 425 21.31 13.04 -22.22
N LYS A 426 22.33 12.71 -21.40
CA LYS A 426 23.45 13.63 -21.11
C LYS A 426 24.85 13.01 -21.17
N LEU A 427 24.99 11.68 -21.20
CA LEU A 427 26.28 10.99 -21.22
C LEU A 427 26.48 10.24 -22.55
N ASP A 428 27.34 9.23 -22.56
CA ASP A 428 27.75 8.55 -23.80
C ASP A 428 26.61 7.75 -24.47
N GLY A 429 25.47 7.55 -23.79
CA GLY A 429 24.29 6.88 -24.34
C GLY A 429 23.52 7.70 -25.37
N ARG A 430 23.83 9.01 -25.50
CA ARG A 430 23.02 9.92 -26.32
C ARG A 430 22.90 9.53 -27.79
N GLY A 431 23.99 9.06 -28.40
CA GLY A 431 23.98 8.66 -29.80
C GLY A 431 23.03 7.49 -30.09
N GLU A 432 22.93 6.54 -29.16
CA GLU A 432 21.99 5.41 -29.27
C GLU A 432 20.54 5.86 -29.07
N TYR A 433 20.31 6.75 -28.11
CA TYR A 433 18.98 7.32 -27.89
C TYR A 433 18.48 8.08 -29.13
N ASP A 434 19.33 8.87 -29.77
CA ASP A 434 18.98 9.60 -30.99
C ASP A 434 18.65 8.63 -32.16
N GLN A 435 19.33 7.47 -32.25
CA GLN A 435 19.01 6.43 -33.23
C GLN A 435 17.64 5.79 -32.94
N TYR A 436 17.37 5.43 -31.69
CA TYR A 436 16.06 4.93 -31.27
C TYR A 436 14.94 5.92 -31.61
N LEU A 437 15.11 7.21 -31.30
CA LEU A 437 14.13 8.25 -31.61
C LEU A 437 13.86 8.36 -33.12
N ALA A 438 14.91 8.26 -33.95
CA ALA A 438 14.78 8.30 -35.40
C ALA A 438 13.99 7.11 -35.95
N GLU A 439 14.17 5.90 -35.40
CA GLU A 439 13.40 4.71 -35.77
C GLU A 439 11.97 4.74 -35.24
N ALA A 440 11.78 5.09 -33.96
CA ALA A 440 10.47 5.21 -33.33
C ALA A 440 9.55 6.21 -34.04
N LYS A 441 10.11 7.30 -34.58
CA LYS A 441 9.38 8.31 -35.36
C LYS A 441 8.87 7.79 -36.71
N ARG A 442 9.50 6.74 -37.27
CA ARG A 442 9.10 6.14 -38.56
C ARG A 442 7.97 5.11 -38.41
N LEU A 443 7.68 4.65 -37.21
CA LEU A 443 6.60 3.70 -36.97
C LEU A 443 5.24 4.40 -37.08
N SER A 444 4.36 3.84 -37.93
CA SER A 444 2.95 4.23 -37.97
C SER A 444 2.24 3.82 -36.67
N PRO A 445 1.05 4.37 -36.36
CA PRO A 445 0.26 3.96 -35.20
C PRO A 445 0.02 2.44 -35.15
N GLU A 446 -0.23 1.81 -36.30
CA GLU A 446 -0.46 0.37 -36.41
C GLU A 446 0.80 -0.42 -36.04
N ARG A 447 1.97 -0.03 -36.56
CA ARG A 447 3.25 -0.66 -36.22
C ARG A 447 3.62 -0.48 -34.75
N ARG A 448 3.31 0.68 -34.17
CA ARG A 448 3.51 0.91 -32.72
C ARG A 448 2.63 -0.01 -31.89
N HIS A 449 1.38 -0.24 -32.32
CA HIS A 449 0.47 -1.17 -31.66
C HIS A 449 0.96 -2.62 -31.77
N GLU A 450 1.43 -3.05 -32.93
CA GLU A 450 2.02 -4.38 -33.14
C GLU A 450 3.29 -4.56 -32.28
N LEU A 451 4.20 -3.59 -32.29
CA LEU A 451 5.39 -3.58 -31.43
C LEU A 451 5.00 -3.72 -29.95
N LYS A 452 4.03 -2.93 -29.47
CA LYS A 452 3.54 -3.00 -28.09
C LYS A 452 2.98 -4.38 -27.74
N THR A 453 2.29 -5.01 -28.69
CA THR A 453 1.73 -6.37 -28.54
C THR A 453 2.85 -7.40 -28.41
N LEU A 454 3.88 -7.34 -29.26
CA LEU A 454 5.06 -8.22 -29.19
C LEU A 454 5.82 -8.04 -27.87
N LEU A 455 6.11 -6.80 -27.47
CA LEU A 455 6.80 -6.53 -26.21
C LEU A 455 6.02 -6.98 -24.97
N SER A 456 4.69 -7.09 -25.10
CA SER A 456 3.82 -7.58 -24.03
C SER A 456 3.63 -9.10 -24.04
N SER A 457 4.06 -9.82 -25.07
CA SER A 457 3.80 -11.25 -25.24
C SER A 457 4.76 -12.16 -24.48
N CYS A 458 5.94 -11.67 -24.10
CA CYS A 458 6.93 -12.43 -23.36
C CYS A 458 7.65 -11.58 -22.28
N ASP A 459 8.33 -12.25 -21.34
CA ASP A 459 9.17 -11.59 -20.34
C ASP A 459 10.39 -10.97 -21.05
N PRO A 460 10.93 -9.82 -20.58
CA PRO A 460 12.08 -9.17 -21.20
C PRO A 460 13.27 -10.10 -21.48
N ARG A 461 13.51 -11.13 -20.65
CA ARG A 461 14.55 -12.15 -20.86
C ARG A 461 14.40 -12.91 -22.18
N HIS A 462 13.20 -12.96 -22.73
CA HIS A 462 12.86 -13.65 -23.97
C HIS A 462 12.72 -12.72 -25.17
N TYR A 463 13.03 -11.41 -25.05
CA TYR A 463 12.89 -10.48 -26.18
C TYR A 463 13.74 -10.86 -27.40
N HIS A 464 14.83 -11.60 -27.21
CA HIS A 464 15.66 -12.13 -28.28
C HIS A 464 14.90 -13.04 -29.27
N THR A 465 13.72 -13.56 -28.91
CA THR A 465 12.88 -14.38 -29.80
C THR A 465 11.91 -13.54 -30.63
N LEU A 466 11.60 -12.30 -30.23
CA LEU A 466 10.60 -11.44 -30.88
C LEU A 466 10.90 -11.11 -32.35
N PRO A 467 12.16 -10.89 -32.80
CA PRO A 467 12.46 -10.65 -34.20
C PRO A 467 12.00 -11.76 -35.15
N GLY A 468 11.84 -12.99 -34.66
CA GLY A 468 11.32 -14.14 -35.41
C GLY A 468 9.79 -14.26 -35.41
N LEU A 469 9.08 -13.37 -34.70
CA LEU A 469 7.61 -13.35 -34.61
C LEU A 469 6.95 -12.26 -35.47
N THR A 470 7.74 -11.49 -36.23
CA THR A 470 7.24 -10.44 -37.13
C THR A 470 8.00 -10.47 -38.46
N ASP A 471 7.27 -10.17 -39.53
CA ASP A 471 7.82 -9.98 -40.89
C ASP A 471 8.04 -8.49 -41.22
N ASP A 472 7.64 -7.57 -40.34
CA ASP A 472 7.82 -6.13 -40.55
C ASP A 472 9.25 -5.69 -40.21
N GLU A 473 10.02 -5.32 -41.24
CA GLU A 473 11.41 -4.87 -41.09
C GLU A 473 11.56 -3.64 -40.18
N GLY A 474 10.55 -2.76 -40.13
CA GLY A 474 10.56 -1.59 -39.25
C GLY A 474 10.47 -1.99 -37.77
N ILE A 475 9.63 -2.97 -37.46
CA ILE A 475 9.52 -3.53 -36.11
C ILE A 475 10.76 -4.35 -35.76
N ARG A 476 11.27 -5.15 -36.71
CA ARG A 476 12.49 -5.94 -36.49
C ARG A 476 13.70 -5.04 -36.19
N SER A 477 13.84 -3.93 -36.90
CA SER A 477 14.88 -2.93 -36.68
C SER A 477 14.81 -2.35 -35.27
N ILE A 478 13.64 -1.90 -34.83
CA ILE A 478 13.54 -1.20 -33.54
C ILE A 478 13.64 -2.15 -32.34
N LEU A 479 13.31 -3.44 -32.50
CA LEU A 479 13.37 -4.44 -31.42
C LEU A 479 14.77 -4.57 -30.80
N GLN A 480 15.84 -4.24 -31.55
CA GLN A 480 17.22 -4.29 -31.05
C GLN A 480 17.42 -3.42 -29.80
N PHE A 481 16.73 -2.27 -29.70
CA PHE A 481 16.85 -1.35 -28.57
C PHE A 481 16.16 -1.85 -27.30
N TYR A 482 15.22 -2.79 -27.42
CA TYR A 482 14.47 -3.33 -26.29
C TYR A 482 15.17 -4.51 -25.61
N MET A 483 16.22 -5.06 -26.24
CA MET A 483 16.93 -6.23 -25.73
C MET A 483 17.57 -5.93 -24.36
N PRO A 484 17.44 -6.83 -23.36
CA PRO A 484 18.11 -6.64 -22.08
C PRO A 484 19.63 -6.56 -22.26
N ARG A 485 20.24 -5.56 -21.62
CA ARG A 485 21.70 -5.44 -21.59
C ARG A 485 22.36 -6.45 -20.65
N PRO A 486 23.59 -6.88 -20.97
CA PRO A 486 24.44 -7.59 -20.04
C PRO A 486 24.65 -6.81 -18.72
N LYS A 487 24.73 -7.52 -17.60
CA LYS A 487 24.82 -6.92 -16.25
C LYS A 487 26.11 -6.12 -16.04
N ASP A 488 27.21 -6.54 -16.65
CA ASP A 488 28.51 -5.88 -16.63
C ASP A 488 28.49 -4.51 -17.33
N GLU A 489 27.78 -4.40 -18.46
CA GLU A 489 27.55 -3.10 -19.11
C GLU A 489 26.74 -2.16 -18.21
N LEU A 490 25.64 -2.65 -17.61
CA LEU A 490 24.81 -1.87 -16.68
C LEU A 490 25.62 -1.37 -15.48
N MET A 491 26.49 -2.22 -14.92
CA MET A 491 27.38 -1.82 -13.82
C MET A 491 28.35 -0.69 -14.22
N SER A 492 28.84 -0.70 -15.45
CA SER A 492 29.68 0.39 -15.98
C SER A 492 28.90 1.70 -16.09
N ILE A 493 27.68 1.64 -16.62
CA ILE A 493 26.77 2.78 -16.71
C ILE A 493 26.49 3.36 -15.32
N TRP A 494 26.14 2.52 -14.34
CA TRP A 494 25.82 2.97 -12.98
C TRP A 494 27.01 3.59 -12.25
N ARG A 495 28.25 3.13 -12.49
CA ARG A 495 29.45 3.77 -11.94
C ARG A 495 29.61 5.19 -12.47
N LYS A 496 29.46 5.38 -13.80
CA LYS A 496 29.55 6.70 -14.43
C LYS A 496 28.41 7.65 -13.99
N GLN A 497 27.21 7.12 -13.74
CA GLN A 497 26.08 7.91 -13.23
C GLN A 497 26.22 8.28 -11.75
N ALA A 498 26.80 7.42 -10.92
CA ALA A 498 26.99 7.68 -9.49
C ALA A 498 27.92 8.88 -9.23
N GLU A 499 28.87 9.14 -10.12
CA GLU A 499 29.70 10.35 -10.11
C GLU A 499 28.89 11.64 -10.40
N TRP A 500 27.63 11.50 -10.82
CA TRP A 500 26.80 12.57 -11.36
C TRP A 500 25.42 12.75 -10.68
N SER A 501 25.02 11.88 -9.74
CA SER A 501 23.63 11.85 -9.26
C SER A 501 23.35 12.79 -8.07
N ALA A 502 22.55 13.84 -8.34
CA ALA A 502 21.90 14.71 -7.36
C ALA A 502 20.37 14.44 -7.23
N VAL A 503 19.84 13.45 -7.97
CA VAL A 503 18.40 13.34 -8.25
C VAL A 503 17.60 12.69 -7.11
N ALA A 504 18.19 11.73 -6.39
CA ALA A 504 17.53 11.07 -5.26
C ALA A 504 17.28 12.01 -4.07
N HIS A 505 18.07 13.08 -3.95
CA HIS A 505 18.04 13.97 -2.79
C HIS A 505 16.89 15.01 -2.81
N ALA A 506 16.23 15.20 -3.96
CA ALA A 506 15.28 16.31 -4.18
C ALA A 506 13.83 16.01 -3.76
N LEU A 507 13.42 14.75 -3.66
CA LEU A 507 12.01 14.41 -3.41
C LEU A 507 11.61 14.51 -1.93
N ASN A 508 12.56 14.28 -1.00
CA ASN A 508 12.45 14.41 0.46
C ASN A 508 11.03 14.16 1.06
N VAL A 509 10.38 13.07 0.64
CA VAL A 509 9.14 12.56 1.27
C VAL A 509 9.58 11.52 2.32
N PRO A 510 9.33 11.79 3.62
CA PRO A 510 9.65 10.87 4.71
C PRO A 510 9.03 9.48 4.51
N GLU A 511 9.70 8.42 4.96
CA GLU A 511 9.26 7.03 4.77
C GLU A 511 7.88 6.75 5.36
N ASP A 512 7.57 7.36 6.50
CA ASP A 512 6.28 7.29 7.18
C ASP A 512 5.12 7.96 6.40
N GLU A 513 5.45 8.89 5.50
CA GLU A 513 4.49 9.58 4.62
C GLU A 513 4.27 8.86 3.28
N ARG A 514 5.09 7.86 2.94
CA ARG A 514 4.96 7.08 1.69
C ARG A 514 3.82 6.07 1.74
N VAL A 515 3.36 5.61 0.58
CA VAL A 515 2.39 4.50 0.50
C VAL A 515 3.08 3.21 0.90
N GLU A 516 2.38 2.34 1.63
CA GLU A 516 2.91 1.04 2.06
C GLU A 516 3.29 0.14 0.89
N ASP A 517 2.52 0.19 -0.18
CA ASP A 517 2.69 -0.68 -1.32
C ASP A 517 2.53 0.06 -2.65
N ALA A 518 3.61 0.73 -3.07
CA ALA A 518 3.72 1.29 -4.42
C ALA A 518 4.04 0.21 -5.50
N GLY A 519 4.09 -1.09 -5.14
CA GLY A 519 4.40 -2.17 -6.09
C GLY A 519 5.81 -2.13 -6.68
N LEU A 520 6.74 -1.41 -6.05
CA LEU A 520 8.10 -1.18 -6.59
C LEU A 520 8.99 -2.42 -6.50
N ASP A 521 8.83 -3.22 -5.47
CA ASP A 521 9.63 -4.42 -5.19
C ASP A 521 9.03 -5.70 -5.84
N ALA A 522 7.96 -5.58 -6.62
CA ALA A 522 7.33 -6.73 -7.26
C ALA A 522 8.24 -7.27 -8.38
N GLU A 523 8.80 -8.48 -8.19
CA GLU A 523 9.43 -9.24 -9.28
C GLU A 523 8.38 -9.51 -10.38
N GLU A 524 8.81 -9.45 -11.64
CA GLU A 524 7.91 -9.74 -12.76
C GLU A 524 7.46 -11.20 -12.70
N GLU A 525 6.14 -11.41 -12.64
CA GLU A 525 5.61 -12.76 -12.72
C GLU A 525 5.87 -13.35 -14.11
N PRO A 526 6.36 -14.61 -14.17
CA PRO A 526 6.60 -15.29 -15.43
C PRO A 526 5.29 -15.38 -16.22
N ILE A 527 5.38 -15.17 -17.53
CA ILE A 527 4.22 -15.36 -18.41
C ILE A 527 3.96 -16.86 -18.48
N ILE A 528 2.84 -17.28 -17.89
CA ILE A 528 2.29 -18.60 -18.15
C ILE A 528 1.72 -18.54 -19.56
N THR A 529 2.54 -18.86 -20.56
CA THR A 529 2.03 -19.12 -21.91
C THR A 529 1.08 -20.30 -21.78
N ILE A 530 -0.18 -20.14 -22.17
CA ILE A 530 -1.13 -21.25 -22.36
C ILE A 530 -0.66 -22.02 -23.61
N ALA A 531 0.51 -22.64 -23.55
CA ALA A 531 1.10 -23.49 -24.58
C ALA A 531 2.44 -24.10 -24.08
N GLU A 532 2.42 -24.85 -22.98
CA GLU A 532 3.33 -25.99 -22.86
C GLU A 532 2.51 -27.19 -22.38
N PRO A 533 2.25 -28.21 -23.22
CA PRO A 533 1.74 -29.47 -22.71
C PRO A 533 2.79 -30.00 -21.74
N ALA A 534 2.35 -30.33 -20.53
CA ALA A 534 3.15 -30.93 -19.49
C ALA A 534 4.14 -31.92 -20.11
N ARG A 535 5.45 -31.66 -20.00
CA ARG A 535 6.47 -32.68 -20.23
C ARG A 535 6.15 -33.79 -19.25
N ALA A 536 5.46 -34.81 -19.73
CA ALA A 536 5.29 -36.07 -19.05
C ALA A 536 6.70 -36.53 -18.68
N ARG A 537 6.99 -36.54 -17.38
CA ARG A 537 8.09 -37.32 -16.83
C ARG A 537 7.83 -38.76 -17.25
N LYS A 538 8.46 -39.19 -18.34
CA LYS A 538 8.61 -40.62 -18.63
C LYS A 538 9.51 -41.17 -17.54
N ALA A 539 8.91 -41.98 -16.68
CA ALA A 539 9.63 -42.90 -15.84
C ALA A 539 10.37 -43.90 -16.74
N ALA A 540 11.68 -43.99 -16.55
CA ALA A 540 12.49 -45.18 -16.74
C ALA A 540 13.56 -45.15 -15.64
#